data_AF-A0A438MAK5-F1
#
_entry.id   AF-A0A438MAK5-F1
#
_cell.length_a   1.000
_cell.length_b   1.000
_cell.length_c   1.000
_cell.angle_alpha   90.00
_cell.angle_beta   90.00
_cell.angle_gamma   90.00
#
_symmetry.space_group_name_H-M   'P 1'
#
loop_
_entity.id
_entity.type
_entity.pdbx_description
1 polymer ?
#
loop_
_entity_poly.entity_id
_entity_poly.type
_entity_poly.pdbx_seq_one_letter_code
_entity_poly.pdbx_strand_id
1 'polypeptide(L)'
;MTKHVLSRTLMPANLSLLAAGVTIAAGALLAGAPAFADHQGHRQANAPQAAQQKPATADAILKIAESQMGVTENAAGGGTPFHSWYMASQRAKETVARDGGSIQAYANAPWCAMFVSWVGEKAGARPTIGWDAYTITWAKWFQKNGHWGTQAKPGAVVYFSWDDKSTDSIDHMGLVKKDNGDGTITTVEGNTGNGKVEQRIRPTSQVVGYGYPQYNA
;
A
#
# COMPACT_ATOMS: atom_id res chain seq x y z
N MET A 1 -25.19 10.77 -31.53
CA MET A 1 -24.74 9.45 -31.99
C MET A 1 -24.60 8.55 -30.78
N THR A 2 -25.42 7.50 -30.67
CA THR A 2 -25.45 6.62 -29.50
C THR A 2 -24.39 5.52 -29.63
N LYS A 3 -23.54 5.34 -28.61
CA LYS A 3 -22.63 4.19 -28.52
C LYS A 3 -23.09 3.28 -27.39
N HIS A 4 -23.54 2.08 -27.74
CA HIS A 4 -23.88 1.05 -26.76
C HIS A 4 -22.61 0.44 -26.16
N VAL A 5 -22.58 0.26 -24.85
CA VAL A 5 -21.55 -0.50 -24.14
C VAL A 5 -22.17 -1.82 -23.68
N LEU A 6 -21.55 -2.94 -24.07
CA LEU A 6 -22.04 -4.29 -23.75
C LEU A 6 -21.43 -4.78 -22.43
N SER A 7 -22.19 -4.68 -21.34
CA SER A 7 -21.82 -5.31 -20.07
C SER A 7 -21.81 -6.83 -20.20
N ARG A 8 -20.68 -7.46 -19.85
CA ARG A 8 -20.56 -8.93 -19.73
C ARG A 8 -20.34 -9.32 -18.28
N THR A 9 -21.39 -9.81 -17.63
CA THR A 9 -21.34 -10.35 -16.28
C THR A 9 -20.63 -11.71 -16.28
N LEU A 10 -19.69 -11.93 -15.36
CA LEU A 10 -19.11 -13.23 -15.06
C LEU A 10 -19.62 -13.72 -13.69
N MET A 11 -20.07 -14.97 -13.62
CA MET A 11 -20.42 -15.64 -12.36
C MET A 11 -19.25 -16.48 -11.84
N PRO A 12 -19.08 -16.61 -10.51
CA PRO A 12 -18.05 -17.46 -9.93
C PRO A 12 -18.41 -18.95 -10.02
N ALA A 13 -17.40 -19.79 -10.19
CA ALA A 13 -17.53 -21.25 -10.09
C ALA A 13 -17.03 -21.74 -8.72
N ASN A 14 -17.82 -22.60 -8.06
CA ASN A 14 -17.41 -23.27 -6.83
C ASN A 14 -16.51 -24.47 -7.14
N LEU A 15 -15.47 -24.70 -6.33
CA LEU A 15 -14.78 -25.99 -6.25
C LEU A 15 -14.74 -26.49 -4.80
N SER A 16 -15.00 -27.78 -4.62
CA SER A 16 -15.04 -28.45 -3.32
C SER A 16 -13.66 -28.94 -2.87
N LEU A 17 -13.45 -29.02 -1.56
CA LEU A 17 -12.29 -29.69 -0.98
C LEU A 17 -12.40 -31.22 -1.16
N LEU A 18 -11.25 -31.87 -1.40
CA LEU A 18 -11.02 -33.24 -0.94
C LEU A 18 -9.78 -33.24 -0.03
N ALA A 19 -9.81 -34.09 0.99
CA ALA A 19 -8.68 -34.38 1.86
C ALA A 19 -8.40 -35.89 1.84
N ALA A 20 -7.13 -36.26 1.86
CA ALA A 20 -6.67 -37.63 2.06
C ALA A 20 -5.37 -37.59 2.87
N GLY A 21 -5.30 -38.39 3.94
CA GLY A 21 -4.11 -38.53 4.78
C GLY A 21 -3.64 -39.97 4.83
N VAL A 22 -2.35 -40.19 5.10
CA VAL A 22 -1.75 -41.52 5.29
C VAL A 22 -0.74 -41.44 6.44
N THR A 23 -0.79 -42.39 7.37
CA THR A 23 0.15 -42.50 8.51
C THR A 23 0.50 -43.96 8.81
N ILE A 24 1.77 -44.31 8.65
CA ILE A 24 2.41 -45.58 9.08
C ILE A 24 3.82 -45.16 9.55
N ALA A 25 4.11 -45.04 10.85
CA ALA A 25 4.42 -46.09 11.85
C ALA A 25 5.89 -46.58 11.78
N ALA A 26 6.46 -46.96 12.93
CA ALA A 26 7.91 -46.99 13.16
C ALA A 26 8.49 -48.35 13.59
N GLY A 27 9.81 -48.50 13.48
CA GLY A 27 10.63 -49.62 14.00
C GLY A 27 12.08 -49.16 14.22
N ALA A 28 12.85 -49.81 15.11
CA ALA A 28 14.14 -49.31 15.60
C ALA A 28 15.09 -50.42 16.12
N LEU A 29 16.31 -50.02 16.55
CA LEU A 29 17.36 -50.80 17.24
C LEU A 29 18.14 -51.78 16.33
N LEU A 30 19.44 -52.14 16.51
CA LEU A 30 20.60 -51.80 17.37
C LEU A 30 21.87 -52.41 16.66
N ALA A 31 23.16 -52.10 16.86
CA ALA A 31 23.95 -51.14 17.66
C ALA A 31 25.38 -51.01 17.06
N GLY A 32 26.25 -50.13 17.58
CA GLY A 32 27.73 -50.19 17.34
C GLY A 32 28.49 -48.86 17.48
N ALA A 33 29.63 -48.87 18.17
CA ALA A 33 30.54 -47.75 18.46
C ALA A 33 31.99 -48.31 18.64
N PRO A 34 33.11 -47.52 18.67
CA PRO A 34 33.17 -46.10 19.03
C PRO A 34 34.16 -45.17 18.25
N ALA A 35 34.05 -43.88 18.57
CA ALA A 35 35.10 -42.86 18.70
C ALA A 35 36.25 -42.75 17.67
N PHE A 36 36.26 -41.60 16.98
CA PHE A 36 37.34 -40.62 17.17
C PHE A 36 36.73 -39.27 17.55
N ALA A 37 37.45 -38.47 18.33
CA ALA A 37 37.02 -37.14 18.77
C ALA A 37 37.73 -36.05 17.96
N ASP A 38 37.01 -34.97 17.64
CA ASP A 38 37.61 -33.66 17.38
C ASP A 38 36.74 -32.58 18.06
N HIS A 39 37.36 -31.51 18.54
CA HIS A 39 36.87 -30.73 19.67
C HIS A 39 36.73 -29.23 19.33
N GLN A 40 36.04 -28.91 18.23
CA GLN A 40 35.90 -27.53 17.76
C GLN A 40 34.57 -26.86 18.13
N GLY A 41 34.63 -26.10 19.23
CA GLY A 41 34.06 -24.76 19.39
C GLY A 41 32.62 -24.50 18.95
N HIS A 42 31.72 -24.32 19.93
CA HIS A 42 30.38 -23.77 19.72
C HIS A 42 30.40 -22.48 18.88
N ARG A 43 29.81 -22.56 17.68
CA ARG A 43 29.24 -21.41 16.98
C ARG A 43 27.82 -21.76 16.54
N GLN A 44 26.86 -21.60 17.45
CA GLN A 44 25.50 -21.30 17.02
C GLN A 44 25.58 -20.06 16.14
N ALA A 45 25.30 -20.20 14.85
CA ALA A 45 25.16 -19.07 13.96
C ALA A 45 23.90 -18.32 14.41
N ASN A 46 24.09 -17.23 15.17
CA ASN A 46 23.02 -16.28 15.44
C ASN A 46 22.52 -15.75 14.10
N ALA A 47 21.40 -16.29 13.61
CA ALA A 47 20.63 -15.65 12.57
C ALA A 47 20.34 -14.22 13.06
N PRO A 48 20.59 -13.18 12.25
CA PRO A 48 20.38 -11.81 12.68
C PRO A 48 18.91 -11.66 13.05
N GLN A 49 18.64 -11.43 14.35
CA GLN A 49 17.30 -11.07 14.81
C GLN A 49 16.85 -9.87 13.98
N ALA A 50 15.72 -9.99 13.29
CA ALA A 50 15.23 -8.96 12.41
C ALA A 50 15.14 -7.64 13.19
N ALA A 51 15.95 -6.66 12.78
CA ALA A 51 16.13 -5.43 13.54
C ALA A 51 14.76 -4.81 13.83
N GLN A 52 14.43 -4.72 15.12
CA GLN A 52 13.09 -4.42 15.60
C GLN A 52 12.69 -3.03 15.07
N GLN A 53 11.86 -3.02 14.01
CA GLN A 53 11.67 -1.82 13.20
C GLN A 53 11.09 -0.72 14.07
N LYS A 54 11.78 0.43 14.11
CA LYS A 54 11.28 1.60 14.84
C LYS A 54 9.88 1.92 14.31
N PRO A 55 8.87 2.13 15.18
CA PRO A 55 7.53 2.45 14.72
C PRO A 55 7.49 3.64 13.76
N ALA A 56 6.64 3.52 12.75
CA ALA A 56 6.35 4.64 11.86
C ALA A 56 5.66 5.77 12.63
N THR A 57 6.00 7.00 12.27
CA THR A 57 5.36 8.22 12.77
C THR A 57 4.89 9.09 11.59
N ALA A 58 3.96 10.02 11.85
CA ALA A 58 3.54 11.03 10.87
C ALA A 58 4.75 11.79 10.28
N ASP A 59 5.66 12.23 11.15
CA ASP A 59 6.93 12.87 10.79
C ASP A 59 7.79 12.02 9.83
N ALA A 60 7.87 10.71 10.08
CA ALA A 60 8.68 9.80 9.26
C ALA A 60 8.09 9.64 7.86
N ILE A 61 6.78 9.43 7.73
CA ILE A 61 6.16 9.30 6.40
C ILE A 61 6.18 10.62 5.64
N LEU A 62 6.03 11.77 6.31
CA LEU A 62 6.05 13.09 5.66
C LEU A 62 7.45 13.41 5.13
N LYS A 63 8.51 13.19 5.92
CA LYS A 63 9.90 13.38 5.46
C LYS A 63 10.25 12.48 4.28
N ILE A 64 9.73 11.24 4.26
CA ILE A 64 9.88 10.32 3.13
C ILE A 64 9.11 10.82 1.89
N ALA A 65 7.88 11.30 2.04
CA ALA A 65 7.10 11.88 0.95
C ALA A 65 7.77 13.15 0.36
N GLU A 66 8.24 14.04 1.23
CA GLU A 66 8.94 15.29 0.86
C GLU A 66 10.26 15.02 0.15
N SER A 67 10.99 13.94 0.51
CA SER A 67 12.23 13.54 -0.16
C SER A 67 12.07 13.20 -1.65
N GLN A 68 10.83 13.01 -2.12
CA GLN A 68 10.50 12.66 -3.50
C GLN A 68 9.98 13.85 -4.32
N MET A 69 9.88 15.06 -3.75
CA MET A 69 9.39 16.24 -4.48
C MET A 69 10.19 16.49 -5.77
N GLY A 70 9.49 16.80 -6.86
CA GLY A 70 10.08 16.98 -8.19
C GLY A 70 10.22 15.71 -9.02
N VAL A 71 10.04 14.51 -8.46
CA VAL A 71 9.87 13.28 -9.26
C VAL A 71 8.66 13.48 -10.18
N THR A 72 8.85 13.25 -11.48
CA THR A 72 7.87 13.52 -12.54
C THR A 72 7.65 12.26 -13.38
N GLU A 73 6.44 12.08 -13.90
CA GLU A 73 6.11 11.05 -14.89
C GLU A 73 6.66 11.40 -16.28
N ASN A 74 6.73 10.40 -17.15
CA ASN A 74 7.10 10.56 -18.56
C ASN A 74 5.90 11.02 -19.41
N ALA A 75 6.13 11.32 -20.69
CA ALA A 75 5.09 11.79 -21.62
C ALA A 75 3.96 10.78 -21.91
N ALA A 76 4.01 9.55 -21.36
CA ALA A 76 2.94 8.56 -21.42
C ALA A 76 2.13 8.45 -20.11
N GLY A 77 2.37 9.33 -19.12
CA GLY A 77 1.77 9.27 -17.78
C GLY A 77 2.47 8.30 -16.81
N GLY A 78 3.59 7.71 -17.24
CA GLY A 78 4.20 6.55 -16.58
C GLY A 78 5.63 6.74 -16.09
N GLY A 79 6.32 5.62 -15.86
CA GLY A 79 7.78 5.58 -15.71
C GLY A 79 8.39 6.08 -14.40
N THR A 80 7.59 6.66 -13.48
CA THR A 80 8.07 7.01 -12.14
C THR A 80 8.55 5.77 -11.35
N PRO A 81 9.43 5.94 -10.33
CA PRO A 81 9.86 4.84 -9.46
C PRO A 81 8.69 4.11 -8.76
N PHE A 82 7.57 4.80 -8.55
CA PHE A 82 6.39 4.27 -7.87
C PHE A 82 5.65 3.25 -8.73
N HIS A 83 5.54 3.48 -10.05
CA HIS A 83 5.01 2.48 -10.99
C HIS A 83 5.86 1.21 -10.99
N SER A 84 7.18 1.36 -11.17
CA SER A 84 8.12 0.23 -11.24
C SER A 84 8.14 -0.60 -9.97
N TRP A 85 8.12 0.06 -8.80
CA TRP A 85 8.00 -0.62 -7.50
C TRP A 85 6.63 -1.30 -7.34
N TYR A 86 5.53 -0.62 -7.69
CA TYR A 86 4.19 -1.18 -7.50
C TYR A 86 3.97 -2.41 -8.40
N MET A 87 4.36 -2.35 -9.67
CA MET A 87 4.30 -3.48 -10.61
C MET A 87 5.13 -4.69 -10.16
N ALA A 88 6.29 -4.46 -9.53
CA ALA A 88 7.12 -5.51 -8.96
C ALA A 88 6.59 -6.08 -7.62
N SER A 89 5.61 -5.41 -7.00
CA SER A 89 5.10 -5.79 -5.69
C SER A 89 4.16 -7.01 -5.74
N GLN A 90 3.99 -7.66 -4.59
CA GLN A 90 2.92 -8.65 -4.42
C GLN A 90 1.53 -8.01 -4.52
N ARG A 91 1.38 -6.72 -4.18
CA ARG A 91 0.08 -6.02 -4.21
C ARG A 91 -0.49 -5.96 -5.62
N ALA A 92 0.33 -5.68 -6.63
CA ALA A 92 -0.13 -5.63 -8.03
C ALA A 92 -0.72 -6.97 -8.51
N LYS A 93 -0.32 -8.11 -7.93
CA LYS A 93 -0.94 -9.42 -8.21
C LYS A 93 -2.27 -9.58 -7.47
N GLU A 94 -2.32 -9.16 -6.21
CA GLU A 94 -3.54 -9.17 -5.40
C GLU A 94 -4.64 -8.27 -5.98
N THR A 95 -4.28 -7.07 -6.46
CA THR A 95 -5.22 -6.12 -7.05
C THR A 95 -5.65 -6.54 -8.45
N VAL A 96 -4.76 -7.09 -9.28
CA VAL A 96 -5.17 -7.69 -10.57
C VAL A 96 -6.10 -8.91 -10.37
N ALA A 97 -5.90 -9.70 -9.30
CA ALA A 97 -6.80 -10.80 -8.95
C ALA A 97 -8.15 -10.33 -8.37
N ARG A 98 -8.20 -9.15 -7.75
CA ARG A 98 -9.39 -8.53 -7.15
C ARG A 98 -10.23 -7.74 -8.16
N ASP A 99 -9.57 -6.94 -8.99
CA ASP A 99 -10.17 -5.91 -9.84
C ASP A 99 -10.11 -6.26 -11.34
N GLY A 100 -9.29 -7.25 -11.72
CA GLY A 100 -9.00 -7.61 -13.11
C GLY A 100 -7.86 -6.80 -13.73
N GLY A 101 -7.78 -6.82 -15.07
CA GLY A 101 -6.73 -6.13 -15.82
C GLY A 101 -5.42 -6.91 -15.90
N SER A 102 -4.28 -6.21 -15.82
CA SER A 102 -2.95 -6.82 -15.83
C SER A 102 -1.93 -5.92 -15.12
N ILE A 103 -0.79 -6.48 -14.69
CA ILE A 103 0.28 -5.71 -14.03
C ILE A 103 0.78 -4.58 -14.94
N GLN A 104 0.88 -4.83 -16.26
CA GLN A 104 1.35 -3.85 -17.23
C GLN A 104 0.41 -2.64 -17.36
N ALA A 105 -0.87 -2.77 -17.01
CA ALA A 105 -1.81 -1.65 -17.00
C ALA A 105 -1.41 -0.55 -15.98
N TYR A 106 -0.67 -0.91 -14.92
CA TYR A 106 -0.16 0.06 -13.95
C TYR A 106 1.00 0.90 -14.47
N ALA A 107 1.66 0.55 -15.59
CA ALA A 107 2.90 1.24 -16.01
C ALA A 107 2.74 2.75 -16.31
N ASN A 108 1.52 3.15 -16.69
CA ASN A 108 1.11 4.49 -17.12
C ASN A 108 -0.23 4.92 -16.43
N ALA A 109 -0.54 4.36 -15.26
CA ALA A 109 -1.81 4.62 -14.56
C ALA A 109 -1.69 5.82 -13.60
N PRO A 110 -2.80 6.49 -13.23
CA PRO A 110 -2.80 7.49 -12.16
C PRO A 110 -2.19 6.92 -10.87
N TRP A 111 -1.11 7.54 -10.39
CA TRP A 111 -0.19 6.91 -9.42
C TRP A 111 -0.14 7.59 -8.06
N CYS A 112 -1.08 8.47 -7.74
CA CYS A 112 -1.18 9.12 -6.42
C CYS A 112 -1.22 8.07 -5.27
N ALA A 113 -1.98 6.99 -5.44
CA ALA A 113 -2.02 5.87 -4.50
C ALA A 113 -0.76 4.99 -4.52
N MET A 114 -0.11 4.80 -5.68
CA MET A 114 1.17 4.07 -5.73
C MET A 114 2.28 4.83 -4.98
N PHE A 115 2.28 6.17 -5.06
CA PHE A 115 3.17 7.03 -4.27
C PHE A 115 2.93 6.90 -2.77
N VAL A 116 1.67 7.06 -2.30
CA VAL A 116 1.36 6.91 -0.85
C VAL A 116 1.69 5.49 -0.37
N SER A 117 1.46 4.47 -1.19
CA SER A 117 1.84 3.08 -0.89
C SER A 117 3.34 2.89 -0.76
N TRP A 118 4.14 3.53 -1.63
CA TRP A 118 5.60 3.50 -1.58
C TRP A 118 6.13 4.22 -0.34
N VAL A 119 5.55 5.38 0.03
CA VAL A 119 5.89 6.09 1.27
C VAL A 119 5.58 5.21 2.49
N GLY A 120 4.43 4.53 2.49
CA GLY A 120 4.05 3.58 3.53
C GLY A 120 5.00 2.39 3.67
N GLU A 121 5.49 1.84 2.55
CA GLU A 121 6.56 0.82 2.51
C GLU A 121 7.86 1.34 3.12
N LYS A 122 8.37 2.47 2.64
CA LYS A 122 9.69 3.01 3.06
C LYS A 122 9.72 3.46 4.52
N ALA A 123 8.58 3.81 5.10
CA ALA A 123 8.47 4.17 6.51
C ALA A 123 8.26 2.96 7.45
N GLY A 124 8.08 1.74 6.93
CA GLY A 124 7.61 0.59 7.73
C GLY A 124 6.15 0.71 8.19
N ALA A 125 5.39 1.67 7.65
CA ALA A 125 4.04 2.03 8.08
C ALA A 125 2.94 1.11 7.53
N ARG A 126 3.25 0.21 6.58
CA ARG A 126 2.29 -0.66 5.86
C ARG A 126 1.19 -1.30 6.73
N PRO A 127 1.45 -1.83 7.95
CA PRO A 127 0.39 -2.43 8.77
C PRO A 127 -0.70 -1.44 9.20
N THR A 128 -0.40 -0.13 9.22
CA THR A 128 -1.27 0.90 9.79
C THR A 128 -1.75 1.92 8.77
N ILE A 129 -0.96 2.22 7.72
CA ILE A 129 -1.40 3.04 6.58
C ILE A 129 -2.09 2.22 5.47
N GLY A 130 -1.84 0.92 5.38
CA GLY A 130 -2.28 0.08 4.26
C GLY A 130 -1.43 0.28 2.99
N TRP A 131 -1.88 -0.28 1.87
CA TRP A 131 -1.30 -0.07 0.53
C TRP A 131 -2.29 -0.50 -0.58
N ASP A 132 -2.46 0.33 -1.61
CA ASP A 132 -3.27 0.02 -2.79
C ASP A 132 -2.91 0.92 -3.99
N ALA A 133 -3.38 0.56 -5.19
CA ALA A 133 -3.35 1.45 -6.35
C ALA A 133 -4.70 2.17 -6.56
N TYR A 134 -5.79 1.67 -5.94
CA TYR A 134 -7.13 2.25 -6.13
C TYR A 134 -7.59 3.02 -4.89
N THR A 135 -7.84 4.32 -5.08
CA THR A 135 -8.27 5.29 -4.06
C THR A 135 -9.50 4.84 -3.26
N ILE A 136 -10.56 4.44 -3.96
CA ILE A 136 -11.86 4.06 -3.40
C ILE A 136 -11.75 2.82 -2.50
N THR A 137 -11.05 1.78 -2.95
CA THR A 137 -10.85 0.57 -2.13
C THR A 137 -10.03 0.85 -0.88
N TRP A 138 -9.08 1.78 -0.94
CA TRP A 138 -8.27 2.16 0.23
C TRP A 138 -9.06 3.02 1.22
N ALA A 139 -9.88 3.97 0.76
CA ALA A 139 -10.80 4.70 1.63
C ALA A 139 -11.75 3.75 2.38
N LYS A 140 -12.33 2.78 1.66
CA LYS A 140 -13.19 1.72 2.22
C LYS A 140 -12.45 0.80 3.18
N TRP A 141 -11.14 0.59 3.00
CA TRP A 141 -10.31 -0.11 3.99
C TRP A 141 -10.16 0.69 5.29
N PHE A 142 -9.86 1.99 5.24
CA PHE A 142 -9.81 2.82 6.45
C PHE A 142 -11.18 2.89 7.16
N GLN A 143 -12.28 3.02 6.41
CA GLN A 143 -13.64 2.97 6.96
C GLN A 143 -13.90 1.63 7.67
N LYS A 144 -13.63 0.50 7.00
CA LYS A 144 -13.87 -0.85 7.54
C LYS A 144 -13.10 -1.15 8.83
N ASN A 145 -11.91 -0.58 9.00
CA ASN A 145 -11.09 -0.75 10.20
C ASN A 145 -11.38 0.31 11.30
N GLY A 146 -12.38 1.20 11.11
CA GLY A 146 -12.70 2.25 12.08
C GLY A 146 -11.61 3.33 12.19
N HIS A 147 -10.91 3.59 11.09
CA HIS A 147 -9.76 4.51 11.01
C HIS A 147 -10.01 5.62 9.98
N TRP A 148 -11.25 6.11 9.93
CA TRP A 148 -11.71 7.14 8.99
C TRP A 148 -12.30 8.34 9.73
N GLY A 149 -12.23 9.54 9.16
CA GLY A 149 -12.95 10.70 9.68
C GLY A 149 -12.80 11.97 8.85
N THR A 150 -13.11 13.11 9.47
CA THR A 150 -13.32 14.41 8.82
C THR A 150 -12.33 15.51 9.24
N GLN A 151 -11.32 15.19 10.06
CA GLN A 151 -10.33 16.15 10.56
C GLN A 151 -8.98 15.99 9.88
N ALA A 152 -8.41 17.08 9.38
CA ALA A 152 -7.03 17.10 8.90
C ALA A 152 -6.06 16.87 10.07
N LYS A 153 -5.12 15.92 9.91
CA LYS A 153 -4.07 15.60 10.90
C LYS A 153 -2.77 15.30 10.16
N PRO A 154 -1.59 15.79 10.60
CA PRO A 154 -0.31 15.45 9.98
C PRO A 154 -0.15 13.93 9.82
N GLY A 155 0.24 13.48 8.64
CA GLY A 155 0.39 12.08 8.25
C GLY A 155 -0.91 11.37 7.85
N ALA A 156 -2.09 11.95 8.06
CA ALA A 156 -3.35 11.35 7.57
C ALA A 156 -3.34 11.24 6.04
N VAL A 157 -3.90 10.15 5.51
CA VAL A 157 -4.15 10.01 4.07
C VAL A 157 -5.42 10.79 3.76
N VAL A 158 -5.32 11.83 2.95
CA VAL A 158 -6.50 12.62 2.51
C VAL A 158 -6.99 12.14 1.16
N TYR A 159 -8.32 12.12 1.02
CA TYR A 159 -9.04 11.66 -0.16
C TYR A 159 -9.90 12.79 -0.73
N PHE A 160 -9.80 13.04 -2.03
CA PHE A 160 -10.49 14.11 -2.74
C PHE A 160 -11.41 13.57 -3.83
N SER A 161 -12.52 14.27 -4.05
CA SER A 161 -13.34 14.17 -5.27
C SER A 161 -13.60 15.59 -5.77
N TRP A 162 -13.71 15.74 -7.09
CA TRP A 162 -13.93 17.04 -7.73
C TRP A 162 -15.40 17.27 -8.11
N ASP A 163 -16.16 16.20 -8.31
CA ASP A 163 -17.59 16.24 -8.72
C ASP A 163 -18.55 16.22 -7.52
N ASP A 164 -18.28 15.39 -6.49
CA ASP A 164 -19.10 15.33 -5.27
C ASP A 164 -18.25 15.11 -3.98
N LYS A 165 -18.85 14.58 -2.91
CA LYS A 165 -18.15 14.24 -1.65
C LYS A 165 -18.32 12.77 -1.23
N SER A 166 -18.57 11.87 -2.19
CA SER A 166 -18.76 10.45 -1.94
C SER A 166 -17.43 9.70 -1.80
N THR A 167 -17.44 8.59 -1.06
CA THR A 167 -16.32 7.63 -1.06
C THR A 167 -16.34 6.67 -2.25
N ASP A 168 -17.30 6.82 -3.16
CA ASP A 168 -17.45 6.05 -4.40
C ASP A 168 -16.97 6.81 -5.66
N SER A 169 -16.48 8.04 -5.50
CA SER A 169 -16.14 9.01 -6.56
C SER A 169 -14.73 9.62 -6.39
N ILE A 170 -13.85 8.97 -5.63
CA ILE A 170 -12.57 9.56 -5.18
C ILE A 170 -11.55 9.61 -6.33
N ASP A 171 -11.38 10.78 -6.91
CA ASP A 171 -10.41 11.09 -7.96
C ASP A 171 -8.95 10.99 -7.51
N HIS A 172 -8.64 11.45 -6.28
CA HIS A 172 -7.24 11.73 -5.90
C HIS A 172 -6.96 11.50 -4.41
N MET A 173 -5.68 11.32 -4.07
CA MET A 173 -5.22 11.24 -2.68
C MET A 173 -3.83 11.82 -2.46
N GLY A 174 -3.51 12.08 -1.19
CA GLY A 174 -2.17 12.45 -0.75
C GLY A 174 -2.02 12.34 0.76
N LEU A 175 -0.92 12.90 1.28
CA LEU A 175 -0.63 12.95 2.70
C LEU A 175 -0.84 14.37 3.23
N VAL A 176 -1.60 14.52 4.32
CA VAL A 176 -1.76 15.80 5.01
C VAL A 176 -0.45 16.15 5.71
N LYS A 177 0.14 17.29 5.35
CA LYS A 177 1.28 17.88 6.06
C LYS A 177 0.80 18.74 7.24
N LYS A 178 -0.24 19.56 7.02
CA LYS A 178 -0.91 20.35 8.07
C LYS A 178 -2.31 20.80 7.66
N ASP A 179 -3.13 21.09 8.65
CA ASP A 179 -4.25 22.03 8.54
C ASP A 179 -3.71 23.47 8.54
N ASN A 180 -4.35 24.38 7.81
CA ASN A 180 -3.98 25.81 7.79
C ASN A 180 -4.92 26.67 8.65
N GLY A 181 -6.07 26.14 9.10
CA GLY A 181 -7.06 26.88 9.90
C GLY A 181 -7.90 27.90 9.12
N ASP A 182 -7.66 28.05 7.81
CA ASP A 182 -8.33 28.99 6.90
C ASP A 182 -9.34 28.31 5.95
N GLY A 183 -9.66 27.04 6.19
CA GLY A 183 -10.44 26.20 5.27
C GLY A 183 -9.60 25.48 4.22
N THR A 184 -8.28 25.57 4.27
CA THR A 184 -7.35 24.81 3.43
C THR A 184 -6.45 23.87 4.24
N ILE A 185 -5.88 22.89 3.55
CA ILE A 185 -4.84 21.98 4.05
C ILE A 185 -3.60 22.09 3.16
N THR A 186 -2.42 21.90 3.73
CA THR A 186 -1.20 21.64 2.97
C THR A 186 -0.97 20.14 2.89
N THR A 187 -0.72 19.63 1.68
CA THR A 187 -0.55 18.21 1.38
C THR A 187 0.77 17.94 0.67
N VAL A 188 1.24 16.70 0.70
CA VAL A 188 2.24 16.15 -0.23
C VAL A 188 1.57 15.07 -1.06
N GLU A 189 1.59 15.22 -2.38
CA GLU A 189 0.82 14.42 -3.33
C GLU A 189 1.72 13.93 -4.46
N GLY A 190 1.50 12.70 -4.94
CA GLY A 190 2.04 12.20 -6.21
C GLY A 190 0.99 12.29 -7.32
N ASN A 191 1.40 12.23 -8.59
CA ASN A 191 0.54 12.43 -9.77
C ASN A 191 -0.29 13.74 -9.69
N THR A 192 0.32 14.81 -9.16
CA THR A 192 -0.28 16.16 -9.06
C THR A 192 0.48 17.14 -9.96
N GLY A 193 -0.03 18.36 -10.19
CA GLY A 193 0.76 19.42 -10.87
C GLY A 193 1.33 19.05 -12.24
N ASN A 194 0.53 18.42 -13.11
CA ASN A 194 0.98 17.79 -14.36
C ASN A 194 2.01 16.68 -14.11
N GLY A 195 1.61 15.69 -13.30
CA GLY A 195 2.31 14.41 -13.23
C GLY A 195 3.55 14.37 -12.35
N LYS A 196 3.50 15.00 -11.18
CA LYS A 196 4.65 15.22 -10.27
C LYS A 196 4.36 14.78 -8.85
N VAL A 197 5.42 14.63 -8.05
CA VAL A 197 5.35 14.76 -6.60
C VAL A 197 5.53 16.24 -6.23
N GLU A 198 4.54 16.84 -5.59
CA GLU A 198 4.58 18.24 -5.12
C GLU A 198 3.95 18.41 -3.74
N GLN A 199 4.34 19.48 -3.05
CA GLN A 199 3.53 20.03 -1.98
C GLN A 199 2.39 20.87 -2.60
N ARG A 200 1.14 20.64 -2.19
CA ARG A 200 -0.03 21.39 -2.65
C ARG A 200 -0.72 22.10 -1.49
N ILE A 201 -1.53 23.10 -1.81
CA ILE A 201 -2.55 23.64 -0.92
C ILE A 201 -3.90 23.29 -1.55
N ARG A 202 -4.81 22.72 -0.75
CA ARG A 202 -6.12 22.21 -1.18
C ARG A 202 -7.22 22.72 -0.26
N PRO A 203 -8.39 23.15 -0.77
CA PRO A 203 -9.50 23.53 0.09
C PRO A 203 -10.18 22.28 0.67
N THR A 204 -10.62 22.34 1.93
CA THR A 204 -11.37 21.25 2.57
C THR A 204 -12.77 21.06 1.95
N SER A 205 -13.24 22.02 1.16
CA SER A 205 -14.43 21.88 0.32
C SER A 205 -14.33 20.78 -0.73
N GLN A 206 -13.13 20.31 -1.10
CA GLN A 206 -12.92 19.18 -2.02
C GLN A 206 -12.59 17.85 -1.32
N VAL A 207 -12.49 17.84 0.02
CA VAL A 207 -12.15 16.64 0.78
C VAL A 207 -13.39 15.78 1.03
N VAL A 208 -13.28 14.50 0.68
CA VAL A 208 -14.23 13.42 0.99
C VAL A 208 -14.03 12.93 2.42
N GLY A 209 -12.76 12.78 2.84
CA GLY A 209 -12.38 12.46 4.21
C GLY A 209 -10.92 12.08 4.35
N TYR A 210 -10.58 11.56 5.53
CA TYR A 210 -9.23 11.23 5.93
C TYR A 210 -9.15 9.81 6.48
N GLY A 211 -8.19 9.02 5.99
CA GLY A 211 -7.71 7.81 6.62
C GLY A 211 -6.66 8.14 7.68
N TYR A 212 -6.75 7.53 8.86
CA TYR A 212 -5.86 7.76 10.00
C TYR A 212 -4.97 6.54 10.26
N PRO A 213 -3.71 6.54 9.81
CA PRO A 213 -2.78 5.49 10.17
C PRO A 213 -2.51 5.50 11.66
N GLN A 214 -2.53 4.32 12.29
CA GLN A 214 -2.10 4.17 13.67
C GLN A 214 -0.58 4.31 13.75
N TYR A 215 -0.10 5.51 14.00
CA TYR A 215 1.29 5.75 14.41
C TYR A 215 1.45 5.44 15.90
N ASN A 216 2.60 4.91 16.29
CA ASN A 216 2.97 4.90 17.69
C ASN A 216 3.52 6.28 18.06
N ALA A 217 3.35 6.67 19.32
CA ALA A 217 3.96 7.87 19.90
C ALA A 217 5.48 7.70 20.11
#